data_AF-A0A6N7ZQI7-F1
#
_entry.id   AF-A0A6N7ZQI7-F1
#
_cell.length_a   1.000
_cell.length_b   1.000
_cell.length_c   1.000
_cell.angle_alpha   90.00
_cell.angle_beta   90.00
_cell.angle_gamma   90.00
#
_symmetry.space_group_name_H-M   'P 1'
#
loop_
_entity.id
_entity.type
_entity.pdbx_description
1 polymer ?
#
loop_
_entity_poly.entity_id
_entity_poly.type
_entity_poly.pdbx_seq_one_letter_code
_entity_poly.pdbx_strand_id
1 'polypeptide(L)'
;MKPMILGALALIGITTSAIAGPEGPWPEESRGLSVPVADWILVVPAERDASGELRIFSRKSEWAKSWTVPKATPSGRRTVALMGDAEDQREIEGWRVDGLDVQSLSRVIRKYKAPAIAVAVRDETGETAVATWVPGAEAAWRFSGFSRDEVLKAIDLMMDGPDYGEKRPIYVSGQRHSGSATEYRLDLPSIEDIELLETGGTLFVRSIDPSGLPRVIVTVSVGWKLKDALAEAGFYISN
;
A
#
# COMPACT_ATOMS: atom_id res chain seq x y z
N MET A 1 36.30 41.22 42.60
CA MET A 1 36.07 41.35 41.15
C MET A 1 36.67 40.15 40.44
N LYS A 2 35.83 39.28 39.87
CA LYS A 2 36.21 38.17 38.98
C LYS A 2 35.11 38.08 37.90
N PRO A 3 35.41 38.19 36.60
CA PRO A 3 34.42 37.92 35.58
C PRO A 3 34.36 36.41 35.36
N MET A 4 33.18 35.82 35.56
CA MET A 4 32.92 34.42 35.25
C MET A 4 32.26 34.39 33.87
N ILE A 5 33.08 34.17 32.84
CA ILE A 5 32.63 33.83 31.49
C ILE A 5 32.55 32.31 31.46
N LEU A 6 31.35 31.75 31.31
CA LEU A 6 31.20 30.34 30.91
C LEU A 6 30.30 30.30 29.67
N GLY A 7 30.88 29.76 28.60
CA GLY A 7 30.34 29.78 27.24
C GLY A 7 29.09 28.93 27.08
N ALA A 8 28.18 29.45 26.26
CA ALA A 8 27.06 28.69 25.74
C ALA A 8 27.56 27.73 24.66
N LEU A 9 27.58 26.44 24.96
CA LEU A 9 27.77 25.37 23.99
C LEU A 9 26.45 25.23 23.20
N ALA A 10 26.42 25.76 21.97
CA ALA A 10 25.29 25.55 21.07
C ALA A 10 25.34 24.11 20.54
N LEU A 11 24.45 23.27 21.04
CA LEU A 11 24.18 21.95 20.48
C LEU A 11 23.52 22.13 19.11
N ILE A 12 24.27 21.98 18.03
CA ILE A 12 23.71 21.87 16.69
C ILE A 12 23.09 20.48 16.59
N GLY A 13 21.79 20.38 16.88
CA GLY A 13 21.01 19.19 16.63
C GLY A 13 20.95 18.94 15.13
N ILE A 14 21.61 17.88 14.66
CA ILE A 14 21.44 17.38 13.31
C ILE A 14 20.04 16.79 13.25
N THR A 15 19.08 17.55 12.74
CA THR A 15 17.76 17.03 12.40
C THR A 15 17.92 16.23 11.11
N THR A 16 18.01 14.91 11.24
CA THR A 16 17.82 14.02 10.09
C THR A 16 16.40 14.21 9.61
N SER A 17 16.22 14.97 8.54
CA SER A 17 14.93 15.02 7.84
C SER A 17 14.71 13.63 7.26
N ALA A 18 13.74 12.90 7.80
CA ALA A 18 13.31 11.65 7.19
C ALA A 18 12.81 11.99 5.79
N ILE A 19 13.38 11.32 4.79
CA ILE A 19 12.93 11.45 3.40
C ILE A 19 11.47 10.97 3.37
N ALA A 20 10.58 11.78 2.83
CA ALA A 20 9.17 11.43 2.74
C ALA A 20 8.98 10.29 1.71
N GLY A 21 8.48 9.14 2.18
CA GLY A 21 8.17 7.99 1.32
C GLY A 21 6.93 8.23 0.44
N PRO A 22 6.69 7.37 -0.56
CA PRO A 22 5.57 7.53 -1.49
C PRO A 22 4.20 7.53 -0.81
N GLU A 23 4.08 6.94 0.39
CA GLU A 23 2.84 6.79 1.16
C GLU A 23 2.23 8.09 1.69
N GLY A 24 3.00 9.17 1.84
CA GLY A 24 2.47 10.41 2.41
C GLY A 24 1.82 10.24 3.79
N PRO A 25 0.77 11.04 4.12
CA PRO A 25 0.11 11.02 5.41
C PRO A 25 -1.10 10.07 5.48
N TRP A 26 -1.14 9.00 4.67
CA TRP A 26 -2.30 8.11 4.65
C TRP A 26 -2.48 7.35 5.99
N PRO A 27 -3.72 7.18 6.48
CA PRO A 27 -3.96 6.45 7.72
C PRO A 27 -3.55 4.98 7.60
N GLU A 28 -2.88 4.42 8.61
CA GLU A 28 -2.47 3.02 8.62
C GLU A 28 -3.70 2.08 8.60
N GLU A 29 -4.82 2.48 9.17
CA GLU A 29 -6.08 1.74 9.12
C GLU A 29 -6.65 1.58 7.70
N SER A 30 -6.25 2.46 6.78
CA SER A 30 -6.63 2.38 5.35
C SER A 30 -5.71 1.46 4.54
N ARG A 31 -4.65 0.91 5.16
CA ARG A 31 -3.68 0.07 4.48
C ARG A 31 -4.26 -1.31 4.20
N GLY A 32 -4.07 -1.79 2.97
CA GLY A 32 -4.44 -3.16 2.59
C GLY A 32 -5.95 -3.46 2.58
N LEU A 33 -6.80 -2.45 2.84
CA LEU A 33 -8.22 -2.52 2.63
C LEU A 33 -8.54 -2.78 1.16
N SER A 34 -9.74 -3.29 0.93
CA SER A 34 -10.22 -3.53 -0.41
C SER A 34 -11.45 -2.69 -0.69
N VAL A 35 -11.49 -2.17 -1.91
CA VAL A 35 -12.57 -1.32 -2.40
C VAL A 35 -13.44 -2.11 -3.39
N PRO A 36 -14.70 -1.71 -3.61
CA PRO A 36 -15.57 -2.41 -4.56
C PRO A 36 -14.97 -2.52 -5.97
N VAL A 37 -15.19 -3.66 -6.61
CA VAL A 37 -14.71 -3.95 -7.96
C VAL A 37 -15.23 -2.92 -8.97
N ALA A 38 -14.32 -2.41 -9.80
CA ALA A 38 -14.61 -1.51 -10.91
C ALA A 38 -14.11 -2.07 -12.25
N ASP A 39 -14.91 -1.90 -13.31
CA ASP A 39 -14.57 -2.36 -14.67
C ASP A 39 -13.38 -1.60 -15.30
N TRP A 40 -13.16 -0.37 -14.84
CA TRP A 40 -12.02 0.46 -15.25
C TRP A 40 -11.71 1.49 -14.17
N ILE A 41 -10.48 1.99 -14.14
CA ILE A 41 -9.99 2.89 -13.10
C ILE A 41 -9.35 4.12 -13.72
N LEU A 42 -9.65 5.29 -13.14
CA LEU A 42 -8.93 6.51 -13.43
C LEU A 42 -7.67 6.58 -12.58
N VAL A 43 -6.49 6.65 -13.21
CA VAL A 43 -5.20 6.70 -12.52
C VAL A 43 -4.68 8.13 -12.52
N VAL A 44 -4.35 8.67 -11.35
CA VAL A 44 -3.66 9.94 -11.18
C VAL A 44 -2.18 9.66 -10.91
N PRO A 45 -1.29 9.78 -11.92
CA PRO A 45 0.13 9.65 -11.69
C PRO A 45 0.64 10.88 -10.95
N ALA A 46 1.33 10.65 -9.84
CA ALA A 46 1.88 11.69 -8.98
C ALA A 46 3.33 11.37 -8.61
N GLU A 47 4.11 12.41 -8.34
CA GLU A 47 5.48 12.29 -7.84
C GLU A 47 5.59 13.01 -6.50
N ARG A 48 6.21 12.36 -5.51
CA ARG A 48 6.53 13.00 -4.23
C ARG A 48 7.99 13.39 -4.21
N ASP A 49 8.25 14.61 -3.78
CA ASP A 49 9.62 15.10 -3.62
C ASP A 49 10.17 14.88 -2.21
N ALA A 50 11.47 15.17 -2.02
CA ALA A 50 12.11 15.02 -0.72
C ALA A 50 11.50 15.89 0.39
N SER A 51 10.77 16.95 0.04
CA SER A 51 10.04 17.78 1.00
C SER A 51 8.70 17.19 1.41
N GLY A 52 8.27 16.12 0.73
CA GLY A 52 6.98 15.48 0.92
C GLY A 52 5.87 16.08 0.08
N GLU A 53 6.14 17.08 -0.77
CA GLU A 53 5.15 17.71 -1.63
C GLU A 53 4.74 16.76 -2.76
N LEU A 54 3.43 16.53 -2.89
CA LEU A 54 2.87 15.73 -3.97
C LEU A 54 2.67 16.58 -5.22
N ARG A 55 3.40 16.27 -6.29
CA ARG A 55 3.32 16.92 -7.59
C ARG A 55 2.50 16.08 -8.56
N ILE A 56 1.43 16.67 -9.07
CA ILE A 56 0.54 16.08 -10.08
C ILE A 56 0.62 16.89 -11.38
N PHE A 57 0.30 16.27 -12.52
CA PHE A 57 0.28 16.91 -13.85
C PHE A 57 1.61 17.48 -14.34
N SER A 58 2.74 16.98 -13.83
CA SER A 58 4.06 17.38 -14.31
C SER A 58 4.30 16.86 -15.73
N ARG A 59 4.28 17.75 -16.73
CA ARG A 59 4.58 17.40 -18.13
C ARG A 59 6.00 16.89 -18.35
N LYS A 60 6.91 17.18 -17.41
CA LYS A 60 8.31 16.73 -17.45
C LYS A 60 8.50 15.38 -16.75
N SER A 61 7.51 14.89 -16.04
CA SER A 61 7.58 13.63 -15.30
C SER A 61 7.66 12.44 -16.26
N GLU A 62 8.74 11.68 -16.19
CA GLU A 62 8.86 10.39 -16.86
C GLU A 62 7.85 9.38 -16.27
N TRP A 63 7.53 9.50 -14.98
CA TRP A 63 6.48 8.72 -14.36
C TRP A 63 5.12 8.97 -15.02
N ALA A 64 4.67 10.23 -15.12
CA ALA A 64 3.40 10.56 -15.77
C ALA A 64 3.37 10.16 -17.26
N LYS A 65 4.49 10.32 -17.99
CA LYS A 65 4.61 9.85 -19.38
C LYS A 65 4.43 8.35 -19.49
N SER A 66 4.93 7.57 -18.53
CA SER A 66 4.77 6.12 -18.53
C SER A 66 3.31 5.68 -18.50
N TRP A 67 2.40 6.52 -17.99
CA TRP A 67 0.96 6.28 -17.91
C TRP A 67 0.16 6.74 -19.14
N THR A 68 0.78 7.50 -20.06
CA THR A 68 0.09 8.06 -21.24
C THR A 68 -0.48 6.96 -22.13
N VAL A 69 0.19 5.81 -22.23
CA VAL A 69 -0.33 4.64 -22.93
C VAL A 69 -1.15 3.81 -21.93
N PRO A 70 -2.48 3.68 -22.14
CA PRO A 70 -3.31 2.82 -21.32
C PRO A 70 -2.77 1.39 -21.32
N LYS A 71 -2.66 0.81 -20.13
CA LYS A 71 -2.29 -0.61 -19.95
C LYS A 71 -3.31 -1.25 -19.04
N ALA A 72 -3.83 -2.40 -19.43
CA ALA A 72 -4.72 -3.14 -18.56
C ALA A 72 -3.95 -3.65 -17.34
N THR A 73 -4.63 -3.77 -16.20
CA THR A 73 -4.09 -4.51 -15.07
C THR A 73 -4.00 -6.01 -15.41
N PRO A 74 -3.23 -6.82 -14.67
CA PRO A 74 -3.19 -8.28 -14.86
C PRO A 74 -4.56 -8.96 -14.92
N SER A 75 -5.53 -8.46 -14.15
CA SER A 75 -6.93 -8.92 -14.17
C SER A 75 -7.74 -8.52 -15.41
N GLY A 76 -7.17 -7.67 -16.26
CA GLY A 76 -7.82 -7.14 -17.45
C GLY A 76 -8.58 -5.82 -17.25
N ARG A 77 -8.51 -5.18 -16.07
CA ARG A 77 -9.15 -3.87 -15.87
C ARG A 77 -8.49 -2.81 -16.71
N ARG A 78 -9.30 -1.96 -17.34
CA ARG A 78 -8.78 -0.82 -18.11
C ARG A 78 -8.31 0.28 -17.16
N THR A 79 -7.12 0.82 -17.41
CA THR A 79 -6.64 2.03 -16.72
C THR A 79 -6.67 3.21 -17.67
N VAL A 80 -7.13 4.36 -17.18
CA VAL A 80 -7.14 5.63 -17.91
C VAL A 80 -6.36 6.64 -17.08
N ALA A 81 -5.26 7.16 -17.62
CA ALA A 81 -4.45 8.14 -16.90
C ALA A 81 -5.09 9.53 -16.97
N LEU A 82 -5.17 10.20 -15.83
CA LEU A 82 -5.54 11.59 -15.74
C LEU A 82 -4.31 12.46 -16.01
N MET A 83 -4.21 12.98 -17.23
CA MET A 83 -3.07 13.81 -17.65
C MET A 83 -3.24 15.30 -17.31
N GLY A 84 -4.45 15.70 -16.92
CA GLY A 84 -4.79 17.04 -16.46
C GLY A 84 -4.88 18.07 -17.59
N ASP A 85 -6.07 18.62 -17.80
CA ASP A 85 -6.25 19.88 -18.51
C ASP A 85 -6.09 21.09 -17.57
N ALA A 86 -6.23 22.31 -18.09
CA ALA A 86 -6.07 23.53 -17.31
C ALA A 86 -7.18 23.76 -16.26
N GLU A 87 -8.27 23.00 -16.33
CA GLU A 87 -9.36 22.99 -15.36
C GLU A 87 -9.06 21.98 -14.25
N ASP A 88 -8.62 20.77 -14.60
CA ASP A 88 -8.21 19.72 -13.66
C ASP A 88 -7.09 20.18 -12.73
N GLN A 89 -6.12 20.93 -13.26
CA GLN A 89 -5.02 21.50 -12.48
C GLN A 89 -5.49 22.51 -11.42
N ARG A 90 -6.68 23.09 -11.56
CA ARG A 90 -7.26 24.00 -10.55
C ARG A 90 -8.11 23.27 -9.53
N GLU A 91 -8.72 22.16 -9.94
CA GLU A 91 -9.64 21.41 -9.08
C GLU A 91 -8.92 20.38 -8.22
N ILE A 92 -7.84 19.80 -8.74
CA ILE A 92 -7.08 18.73 -8.14
C ILE A 92 -5.73 19.31 -7.75
N GLU A 93 -5.58 19.59 -6.47
CA GLU A 93 -4.32 20.04 -5.87
C GLU A 93 -3.65 18.83 -5.20
N GLY A 94 -2.32 18.73 -5.31
CA GLY A 94 -1.57 17.56 -4.82
C GLY A 94 -1.86 17.24 -3.37
N TRP A 95 -1.90 18.23 -2.49
CA TRP A 95 -2.21 18.04 -1.07
C TRP A 95 -3.65 17.55 -0.80
N ARG A 96 -4.62 17.86 -1.67
CA ARG A 96 -6.00 17.35 -1.55
C ARG A 96 -6.06 15.89 -1.92
N VAL A 97 -5.31 15.49 -2.95
CA VAL A 97 -5.17 14.09 -3.34
C VAL A 97 -4.42 13.31 -2.26
N ASP A 98 -3.39 13.91 -1.69
CA ASP A 98 -2.57 13.32 -0.63
C ASP A 98 -3.36 13.08 0.66
N GLY A 99 -4.23 14.02 1.02
CA GLY A 99 -5.17 13.87 2.14
C GLY A 99 -6.44 13.07 1.82
N LEU A 100 -6.53 12.46 0.62
CA LEU A 100 -7.72 11.75 0.15
C LEU A 100 -9.02 12.56 0.31
N ASP A 101 -8.97 13.85 -0.02
CA ASP A 101 -10.11 14.75 0.07
C ASP A 101 -11.26 14.27 -0.82
N VAL A 102 -12.25 13.66 -0.17
CA VAL A 102 -13.44 13.07 -0.77
C VAL A 102 -14.16 14.07 -1.69
N GLN A 103 -14.18 15.36 -1.36
CA GLN A 103 -14.86 16.35 -2.20
C GLN A 103 -14.14 16.54 -3.53
N SER A 104 -12.81 16.65 -3.50
CA SER A 104 -11.99 16.76 -4.70
C SER A 104 -12.10 15.48 -5.53
N LEU A 105 -11.89 14.31 -4.93
CA LEU A 105 -11.99 13.02 -5.64
C LEU A 105 -13.38 12.79 -6.25
N SER A 106 -14.46 13.19 -5.55
CA SER A 106 -15.83 13.10 -6.06
C SER A 106 -16.07 13.96 -7.31
N ARG A 107 -15.47 15.16 -7.39
CA ARG A 107 -15.58 16.03 -8.58
C ARG A 107 -14.89 15.39 -9.78
N VAL A 108 -13.68 14.87 -9.59
CA VAL A 108 -12.92 14.19 -10.65
C VAL A 108 -13.67 12.99 -11.18
N ILE A 109 -14.13 12.10 -10.29
CA ILE A 109 -14.90 10.92 -10.67
C ILE A 109 -16.15 11.32 -11.45
N ARG A 110 -16.85 12.38 -11.06
CA ARG A 110 -18.03 12.88 -11.78
C ARG A 110 -17.69 13.44 -13.16
N LYS A 111 -16.64 14.25 -13.28
CA LYS A 111 -16.18 14.82 -14.57
C LYS A 111 -15.84 13.72 -15.57
N TYR A 112 -15.09 12.72 -15.13
CA TYR A 112 -14.59 11.63 -15.97
C TYR A 112 -15.52 10.41 -16.04
N LYS A 113 -16.64 10.42 -15.30
CA LYS A 113 -17.58 9.30 -15.14
C LYS A 113 -16.86 8.00 -14.73
N ALA A 114 -15.82 8.13 -13.91
CA ALA A 114 -15.01 7.01 -13.46
C ALA A 114 -15.67 6.28 -12.29
N PRO A 115 -15.72 4.95 -12.26
CA PRO A 115 -16.27 4.22 -11.12
C PRO A 115 -15.33 4.25 -9.91
N ALA A 116 -14.04 4.45 -10.13
CA ALA A 116 -12.99 4.43 -9.12
C ALA A 116 -11.79 5.28 -9.54
N ILE A 117 -11.03 5.77 -8.56
CA ILE A 117 -9.78 6.50 -8.76
C ILE A 117 -8.63 5.81 -8.04
N ALA A 118 -7.45 5.81 -8.67
CA ALA A 118 -6.21 5.32 -8.09
C ALA A 118 -5.14 6.42 -8.21
N VAL A 119 -4.51 6.79 -7.10
CA VAL A 119 -3.41 7.76 -7.05
C VAL A 119 -2.11 6.96 -7.00
N ALA A 120 -1.35 6.98 -8.08
CA ALA A 120 -0.10 6.24 -8.20
C ALA A 120 1.08 7.19 -7.94
N VAL A 121 1.62 7.14 -6.72
CA VAL A 121 2.69 8.03 -6.26
C VAL A 121 4.04 7.36 -6.44
N ARG A 122 5.01 8.09 -6.99
CA ARG A 122 6.42 7.69 -7.05
C ARG A 122 7.26 8.70 -6.28
N ASP A 123 8.15 8.26 -5.41
CA ASP A 123 9.08 9.15 -4.69
C ASP A 123 10.38 9.41 -5.48
N GLU A 124 11.32 10.13 -4.87
CA GLU A 124 12.63 10.41 -5.48
C GLU A 124 13.56 9.19 -5.55
N THR A 125 13.37 8.19 -4.67
CA THR A 125 14.15 6.95 -4.67
C THR A 125 13.67 5.96 -5.73
N GLY A 126 12.47 6.19 -6.27
CA GLY A 126 11.81 5.36 -7.27
C GLY A 126 10.82 4.37 -6.69
N GLU A 127 10.63 4.36 -5.37
CA GLU A 127 9.58 3.64 -4.69
C GLU A 127 8.22 4.19 -5.09
N THR A 128 7.23 3.30 -5.07
CA THR A 128 5.87 3.59 -5.50
C THR A 128 4.88 3.10 -4.48
N ALA A 129 3.80 3.86 -4.32
CA ALA A 129 2.63 3.46 -3.58
C ALA A 129 1.38 3.87 -4.35
N VAL A 130 0.28 3.17 -4.09
CA VAL A 130 -1.00 3.46 -4.70
C VAL A 130 -2.09 3.59 -3.64
N ALA A 131 -2.88 4.65 -3.74
CA ALA A 131 -4.10 4.82 -2.98
C ALA A 131 -5.31 4.66 -3.91
N THR A 132 -6.33 3.91 -3.52
CA THR A 132 -7.55 3.74 -4.29
C THR A 132 -8.76 4.24 -3.53
N TRP A 133 -9.70 4.85 -4.25
CA TRP A 133 -10.94 5.32 -3.67
C TRP A 133 -12.12 5.06 -4.62
N VAL A 134 -13.25 4.66 -4.04
CA VAL A 134 -14.52 4.42 -4.72
C VAL A 134 -15.61 5.24 -4.02
N PRO A 135 -16.50 5.93 -4.75
CA PRO A 135 -17.58 6.70 -4.13
C PRO A 135 -18.45 5.84 -3.21
N GLY A 136 -18.62 6.29 -1.97
CA GLY A 136 -19.42 5.58 -0.97
C GLY A 136 -18.68 4.42 -0.27
N ALA A 137 -17.41 4.18 -0.59
CA ALA A 137 -16.52 3.26 0.11
C ALA A 137 -15.38 4.01 0.83
N GLU A 138 -14.63 3.27 1.65
CA GLU A 138 -13.40 3.77 2.26
C GLU A 138 -12.28 3.89 1.23
N ALA A 139 -11.32 4.78 1.50
CA ALA A 139 -10.09 4.81 0.74
C ALA A 139 -9.14 3.73 1.27
N ALA A 140 -8.37 3.14 0.36
CA ALA A 140 -7.34 2.16 0.69
C ALA A 140 -6.00 2.63 0.16
N TRP A 141 -4.88 2.21 0.76
CA TRP A 141 -3.55 2.41 0.18
C TRP A 141 -2.65 1.18 0.33
N ARG A 142 -1.65 1.07 -0.54
CA ARG A 142 -0.67 -0.02 -0.55
C ARG A 142 0.66 0.42 -1.17
N PHE A 143 1.77 0.07 -0.53
CA PHE A 143 3.09 0.13 -1.15
C PHE A 143 3.17 -0.86 -2.33
N SER A 144 3.69 -0.41 -3.47
CA SER A 144 3.64 -1.16 -4.73
C SER A 144 5.00 -1.50 -5.32
N GLY A 145 6.13 -1.18 -4.69
CA GLY A 145 7.45 -1.50 -5.26
C GLY A 145 8.01 -0.37 -6.11
N PHE A 146 8.56 -0.65 -7.29
CA PHE A 146 9.38 0.33 -8.04
C PHE A 146 8.91 0.58 -9.47
N SER A 147 7.91 -0.18 -9.95
CA SER A 147 7.50 -0.16 -11.35
C SER A 147 6.00 0.03 -11.54
N ARG A 148 5.63 0.55 -12.72
CA ARG A 148 4.23 0.67 -13.15
C ARG A 148 3.50 -0.67 -13.13
N ASP A 149 4.18 -1.76 -13.45
CA ASP A 149 3.58 -3.09 -13.50
C ASP A 149 3.24 -3.61 -12.11
N GLU A 150 4.05 -3.28 -11.11
CA GLU A 150 3.74 -3.59 -9.71
C GLU A 150 2.63 -2.69 -9.15
N VAL A 151 2.56 -1.42 -9.57
CA VAL A 151 1.38 -0.57 -9.28
C VAL A 151 0.11 -1.18 -9.85
N LEU A 152 0.13 -1.66 -11.10
CA LEU A 152 -1.04 -2.29 -11.73
C LEU A 152 -1.47 -3.56 -10.97
N LYS A 153 -0.51 -4.36 -10.48
CA LYS A 153 -0.80 -5.50 -9.58
C LYS A 153 -1.39 -5.04 -8.25
N ALA A 154 -0.84 -3.99 -7.64
CA ALA A 154 -1.34 -3.46 -6.39
C ALA A 154 -2.79 -2.94 -6.53
N ILE A 155 -3.12 -2.29 -7.64
CA ILE A 155 -4.49 -1.87 -7.95
C ILE A 155 -5.45 -3.06 -8.00
N ASP A 156 -5.05 -4.17 -8.65
CA ASP A 156 -5.87 -5.39 -8.67
C ASP A 156 -6.09 -5.92 -7.25
N LEU A 157 -5.02 -6.06 -6.45
CA LEU A 157 -5.11 -6.52 -5.06
C LEU A 157 -6.00 -5.64 -4.18
N MET A 158 -6.10 -4.35 -4.48
CA MET A 158 -6.96 -3.42 -3.73
C MET A 158 -8.41 -3.47 -4.20
N MET A 159 -8.65 -3.72 -5.49
CA MET A 159 -9.99 -3.67 -6.08
C MET A 159 -10.72 -5.02 -6.02
N ASP A 160 -9.97 -6.11 -5.95
CA ASP A 160 -10.56 -7.45 -5.89
C ASP A 160 -10.93 -7.90 -4.49
N GLY A 161 -10.47 -7.20 -3.46
CA GLY A 161 -10.32 -7.89 -2.19
C GLY A 161 -8.91 -8.47 -2.08
N PRO A 162 -8.55 -9.04 -0.93
CA PRO A 162 -7.59 -10.15 -0.89
C PRO A 162 -7.91 -11.29 -1.90
N ASP A 163 -9.00 -11.25 -2.65
CA ASP A 163 -9.47 -12.28 -3.59
C ASP A 163 -8.80 -12.27 -4.99
N TYR A 164 -7.66 -11.60 -5.19
CA TYR A 164 -6.73 -11.93 -6.31
C TYR A 164 -5.61 -12.93 -5.96
N GLY A 165 -5.85 -13.75 -4.95
CA GLY A 165 -6.24 -15.14 -5.21
C GLY A 165 -7.34 -15.45 -4.20
N GLU A 166 -8.28 -16.37 -4.48
CA GLU A 166 -9.22 -16.90 -3.47
C GLU A 166 -8.54 -16.87 -2.09
N LYS A 167 -9.08 -16.15 -1.09
CA LYS A 167 -8.48 -16.23 0.25
C LYS A 167 -8.23 -17.70 0.52
N ARG A 168 -6.99 -18.09 0.75
CA ARG A 168 -6.68 -19.52 0.77
C ARG A 168 -7.02 -20.05 2.16
N PRO A 169 -7.78 -21.16 2.26
CA PRO A 169 -8.07 -21.75 3.55
C PRO A 169 -6.75 -22.25 4.15
N ILE A 170 -6.46 -21.81 5.37
CA ILE A 170 -5.40 -22.39 6.20
C ILE A 170 -6.05 -23.07 7.40
N TYR A 171 -5.54 -24.25 7.73
CA TYR A 171 -5.96 -24.96 8.93
C TYR A 171 -4.94 -24.74 10.04
N VAL A 172 -5.42 -24.33 11.21
CA VAL A 172 -4.57 -24.24 12.41
C VAL A 172 -4.55 -25.62 13.06
N SER A 173 -3.48 -26.39 12.81
CA SER A 173 -3.33 -27.76 13.29
C SER A 173 -2.71 -27.84 14.70
N GLY A 174 -2.27 -26.72 15.26
CA GLY A 174 -1.83 -26.66 16.65
C GLY A 174 -1.43 -25.26 17.11
N GLN A 175 -1.48 -25.06 18.41
CA GLN A 175 -1.01 -23.84 19.08
C GLN A 175 -0.15 -24.23 20.28
N ARG A 176 1.01 -23.59 20.43
CA ARG A 176 1.91 -23.78 21.56
C ARG A 176 2.29 -22.42 22.13
N HIS A 177 2.15 -22.28 23.45
CA HIS A 177 2.66 -21.11 24.16
C HIS A 177 4.11 -21.39 24.58
N SER A 178 5.03 -20.50 24.21
CA SER A 178 6.46 -20.60 24.51
C SER A 178 6.94 -19.25 25.07
N GLY A 179 6.97 -19.13 26.40
CA GLY A 179 7.30 -17.87 27.06
C GLY A 179 6.27 -16.77 26.77
N SER A 180 6.73 -15.64 26.23
CA SER A 180 5.88 -14.50 25.83
C SER A 180 5.33 -14.60 24.40
N ALA A 181 5.70 -15.65 23.65
CA ALA A 181 5.28 -15.83 22.27
C ALA A 181 4.30 -17.02 22.12
N THR A 182 3.37 -16.88 21.18
CA THR A 182 2.50 -17.98 20.76
C THR A 182 2.94 -18.46 19.40
N GLU A 183 3.26 -19.75 19.31
CA GLU A 183 3.56 -20.45 18.07
C GLU A 183 2.30 -21.11 17.54
N TYR A 184 2.03 -20.91 16.25
CA TYR A 184 0.93 -21.53 15.54
C TYR A 184 1.47 -22.46 14.47
N ARG A 185 0.91 -23.65 14.42
CA ARG A 185 1.16 -24.60 13.35
C ARG A 185 0.03 -24.45 12.33
N LEU A 186 0.42 -24.13 11.11
CA LEU A 186 -0.47 -23.89 9.99
C LEU A 186 -0.24 -25.01 8.97
N ASP A 187 -1.34 -25.63 8.54
CA ASP A 187 -1.34 -26.55 7.42
C ASP A 187 -1.86 -25.77 6.19
N LEU A 188 -1.02 -25.72 5.15
CA LEU A 188 -1.22 -24.93 3.94
C LEU A 188 -1.73 -25.82 2.80
N PRO A 189 -2.53 -25.27 1.88
CA PRO A 189 -2.99 -25.99 0.69
C PRO A 189 -1.86 -26.37 -0.28
N SER A 190 -0.85 -25.52 -0.42
CA SER A 190 0.24 -25.70 -1.39
C SER A 190 1.57 -25.12 -0.92
N ILE A 191 2.67 -25.55 -1.55
CA ILE A 191 4.03 -25.06 -1.22
C ILE A 191 4.18 -23.59 -1.63
N GLU A 192 3.49 -23.16 -2.70
CA GLU A 192 3.47 -21.78 -3.18
C GLU A 192 2.90 -20.81 -2.13
N ASP A 193 2.07 -21.29 -1.20
CA ASP A 193 1.51 -20.50 -0.10
C ASP A 193 2.53 -20.10 0.96
N ILE A 194 3.68 -20.79 1.02
CA ILE A 194 4.73 -20.49 1.98
C ILE A 194 5.37 -19.13 1.66
N GLU A 195 5.60 -18.84 0.37
CA GLU A 195 6.19 -17.56 -0.07
C GLU A 195 5.25 -16.37 0.24
N LEU A 196 3.94 -16.59 0.14
CA LEU A 196 2.93 -15.59 0.47
C LEU A 196 2.93 -15.26 1.98
N LEU A 197 3.08 -16.27 2.84
CA LEU A 197 3.17 -16.05 4.29
C LEU A 197 4.39 -15.21 4.69
N GLU A 198 5.52 -15.36 4.00
CA GLU A 198 6.76 -14.62 4.29
C GLU A 198 6.68 -13.15 3.83
N THR A 199 5.86 -12.86 2.81
CA THR A 199 5.74 -11.52 2.23
C THR A 199 4.95 -10.55 3.12
N GLY A 200 4.08 -11.06 4.01
CA GLY A 200 3.15 -10.26 4.82
C GLY A 200 3.78 -9.47 5.98
N GLY A 201 5.06 -9.66 6.32
CA GLY A 201 5.79 -8.87 7.34
C GLY A 201 5.32 -9.01 8.80
N THR A 202 4.10 -9.50 9.06
CA THR A 202 3.50 -9.68 10.39
C THR A 202 3.55 -11.12 10.90
N LEU A 203 3.90 -12.06 10.03
CA LEU A 203 4.14 -13.48 10.33
C LEU A 203 5.63 -13.80 10.20
N PHE A 204 6.20 -14.38 11.24
CA PHE A 204 7.57 -14.88 11.23
C PHE A 204 7.55 -16.40 11.12
N VAL A 205 7.97 -16.92 9.96
CA VAL A 205 8.13 -18.35 9.72
C VAL A 205 9.34 -18.88 10.50
N ARG A 206 9.13 -19.90 11.33
CA ARG A 206 10.16 -20.54 12.19
C ARG A 206 10.67 -21.85 11.62
N SER A 207 9.78 -22.62 11.00
CA SER A 207 10.13 -23.89 10.39
C SER A 207 9.13 -24.26 9.31
N ILE A 208 9.61 -24.91 8.27
CA ILE A 208 8.82 -25.41 7.14
C ILE A 208 9.03 -26.92 7.06
N ASP A 209 7.94 -27.67 7.02
CA ASP A 209 7.91 -29.08 6.66
C ASP A 209 7.13 -29.23 5.35
N PRO A 210 7.82 -29.40 4.21
CA PRO A 210 7.17 -29.53 2.91
C PRO A 210 6.70 -30.96 2.61
N SER A 211 6.85 -31.92 3.54
CA SER A 211 6.48 -33.31 3.29
C SER A 211 4.96 -33.53 3.40
N GLY A 212 4.29 -33.74 2.26
CA GLY A 212 2.83 -33.90 2.21
C GLY A 212 2.11 -32.56 2.06
N LEU A 213 1.04 -32.33 2.84
CA LEU A 213 0.46 -30.99 2.94
C LEU A 213 1.47 -30.08 3.65
N PRO A 214 1.92 -28.99 3.01
CA PRO A 214 2.97 -28.15 3.56
C PRO A 214 2.55 -27.58 4.91
N ARG A 215 3.43 -27.72 5.89
CA ARG A 215 3.18 -27.29 7.26
C ARG A 215 4.21 -26.29 7.69
N VAL A 216 3.75 -25.21 8.29
CA VAL A 216 4.61 -24.11 8.73
C VAL A 216 4.33 -23.79 10.18
N ILE A 217 5.40 -23.52 10.94
CA ILE A 217 5.29 -22.96 12.28
C ILE A 217 5.56 -21.47 12.18
N VAL A 218 4.60 -20.66 12.62
CA VAL A 218 4.69 -19.20 12.59
C VAL A 218 4.54 -18.62 13.99
N THR A 219 5.14 -17.44 14.18
CA THR A 219 4.85 -16.54 15.30
C THR A 219 4.35 -15.21 14.75
N VAL A 220 3.39 -14.58 15.41
CA VAL A 220 2.88 -13.25 15.07
C VAL A 220 3.69 -12.14 15.75
N SER A 221 3.80 -10.99 15.08
CA SER A 221 4.30 -9.75 15.67
C SER A 221 3.58 -9.38 16.96
N VAL A 222 4.30 -8.74 17.89
CA VAL A 222 3.72 -8.30 19.17
C VAL A 222 2.55 -7.35 18.92
N GLY A 223 1.41 -7.62 19.55
CA GLY A 223 0.18 -6.83 19.40
C GLY A 223 -0.77 -7.30 18.29
N TRP A 224 -0.35 -8.25 17.46
CA TRP A 224 -1.17 -8.79 16.37
C TRP A 224 -1.88 -10.09 16.75
N LYS A 225 -3.09 -10.28 16.25
CA LYS A 225 -3.80 -11.56 16.32
C LYS A 225 -3.49 -12.36 15.06
N LEU A 226 -3.38 -13.69 15.20
CA LEU A 226 -3.11 -14.59 14.07
C LEU A 226 -4.07 -14.36 12.90
N LYS A 227 -5.37 -14.21 13.19
CA LYS A 227 -6.39 -14.01 12.15
C LYS A 227 -6.12 -12.76 11.30
N ASP A 228 -5.68 -11.69 11.94
CA ASP A 228 -5.47 -10.40 11.27
C ASP A 228 -4.18 -10.43 10.44
N ALA A 229 -3.12 -11.05 10.97
CA ALA A 229 -1.87 -11.27 10.23
C ALA A 229 -2.03 -12.23 9.03
N LEU A 230 -2.86 -13.28 9.17
CA LEU A 230 -3.20 -14.16 8.05
C LEU A 230 -4.03 -13.45 6.99
N ALA A 231 -4.97 -12.59 7.39
CA ALA A 231 -5.79 -11.83 6.46
C ALA A 231 -4.94 -10.84 5.62
N GLU A 232 -3.94 -10.21 6.24
CA GLU A 232 -2.96 -9.36 5.54
C GLU A 232 -2.16 -10.15 4.49
N ALA A 233 -1.77 -11.39 4.82
CA ALA A 233 -1.08 -12.30 3.93
C ALA A 233 -2.00 -13.01 2.89
N GLY A 234 -3.30 -12.68 2.85
CA GLY A 234 -4.24 -13.24 1.86
C GLY A 234 -4.86 -14.59 2.24
N PHE A 235 -4.85 -14.96 3.52
CA PHE A 235 -5.37 -16.23 4.03
C PHE A 235 -6.58 -16.07 4.96
N TYR A 236 -7.36 -17.14 5.13
CA TYR A 236 -8.37 -17.23 6.19
C TYR A 236 -8.27 -18.56 6.94
N ILE A 237 -8.63 -18.55 8.22
CA ILE A 237 -8.69 -19.78 9.01
C ILE A 237 -9.95 -20.55 8.59
N SER A 238 -9.76 -21.74 8.03
CA SER A 238 -10.84 -22.70 7.82
C SER A 238 -10.97 -23.57 9.08
N ASN A 239 -12.21 -23.71 9.57
CA ASN A 239 -12.54 -24.66 10.63
C ASN A 239 -12.62 -26.09 10.08
#